data_AF-A0A0A9BKX4-F1
#
_entry.id   AF-A0A0A9BKX4-F1
#
_cell.length_a   1.000
_cell.length_b   1.000
_cell.length_c   1.000
_cell.angle_alpha   90.00
_cell.angle_beta   90.00
_cell.angle_gamma   90.00
#
_symmetry.space_group_name_H-M   'P 1'
#
loop_
_entity.id
_entity.type
_entity.pdbx_description
1 polymer ?
#
loop_
_entity_poly.entity_id
_entity_poly.type
_entity_poly.pdbx_seq_one_letter_code
_entity_poly.pdbx_strand_id
1 'polypeptide(L)' 'MYPIAWAVMEKETLQSWDWFFDLLCKDIKVGDGSGWVFISDQQKGLLTAVNKWPPEAEHKNCARHIYAH' A
#
# COMPACT_ATOMS: atom_id res chain seq x y z
N MET A 1 -7.16 -6.59 -15.45
CA MET A 1 -6.83 -6.29 -14.04
C MET A 1 -8.10 -5.75 -13.40
N TYR A 2 -8.54 -6.29 -12.28
CA TYR A 2 -9.73 -5.83 -11.57
C TYR A 2 -9.31 -5.20 -10.23
N PRO A 3 -9.85 -4.02 -9.87
CA PRO A 3 -9.55 -3.42 -8.58
C PRO A 3 -10.15 -4.26 -7.46
N ILE A 4 -9.36 -4.55 -6.42
CA ILE A 4 -9.83 -5.25 -5.21
C ILE A 4 -10.36 -4.27 -4.14
N ALA A 5 -9.92 -3.01 -4.20
CA ALA A 5 -10.33 -1.93 -3.33
C ALA A 5 -10.07 -0.58 -4.03
N TRP A 6 -10.80 0.46 -3.64
CA TRP A 6 -10.56 1.85 -4.03
C TRP A 6 -10.98 2.76 -2.89
N ALA A 7 -10.41 3.96 -2.85
CA ALA A 7 -10.79 4.98 -1.89
C ALA A 7 -10.70 6.36 -2.53
N VAL A 8 -11.60 7.26 -2.12
CA VAL A 8 -11.58 8.67 -2.49
C VAL A 8 -11.21 9.44 -1.23
N MET A 9 -10.13 10.22 -1.33
CA MET A 9 -9.56 10.95 -0.21
C MET A 9 -9.27 12.38 -0.65
N GLU A 10 -9.36 13.33 0.27
CA GLU A 10 -9.12 14.75 -0.02
C GLU A 10 -7.70 15.00 -0.53
N LYS A 11 -6.72 14.27 0.03
CA LYS A 11 -5.32 14.36 -0.35
C LYS A 11 -4.56 13.07 -0.04
N GLU A 12 -3.53 12.80 -0.82
CA GLU A 12 -2.55 11.73 -0.56
C GLU A 12 -1.64 12.15 0.61
N THR A 13 -2.11 11.92 1.83
CA THR A 13 -1.34 12.16 3.06
C THR A 13 -0.97 10.85 3.74
N LEU A 14 -0.02 10.91 4.67
CA LEU A 14 0.34 9.76 5.50
C LEU A 14 -0.86 9.23 6.29
N GLN A 15 -1.73 10.11 6.80
CA GLN A 15 -2.94 9.70 7.53
C GLN A 15 -3.95 9.01 6.62
N SER A 16 -4.09 9.51 5.40
CA SER A 16 -4.99 8.96 4.38
C SER A 16 -4.54 7.55 3.95
N TRP A 17 -3.24 7.36 3.72
CA TRP A 17 -2.65 6.04 3.42
C TRP A 17 -2.71 5.09 4.61
N ASP A 18 -2.45 5.58 5.83
CA ASP A 18 -2.53 4.78 7.06
C ASP A 18 -3.95 4.22 7.27
N TRP A 19 -4.97 5.07 7.14
CA TRP A 19 -6.37 4.66 7.24
C TRP A 19 -6.77 3.63 6.16
N PHE A 20 -6.33 3.83 4.92
CA PHE A 20 -6.67 2.91 3.83
C PHE A 20 -6.02 1.54 4.00
N PHE A 21 -4.74 1.49 4.38
CA PHE A 21 -4.05 0.22 4.61
C PHE A 21 -4.58 -0.52 5.83
N ASP A 22 -5.04 0.19 6.86
CA ASP A 22 -5.74 -0.42 7.99
C ASP A 22 -6.93 -1.26 7.51
N LEU A 23 -7.85 -0.61 6.77
CA LEU A 23 -9.06 -1.26 6.26
C LEU A 23 -8.72 -2.39 5.30
N LEU A 24 -7.84 -2.12 4.32
CA LEU A 24 -7.45 -3.11 3.32
C LEU A 24 -6.85 -4.36 3.97
N CYS A 25 -5.89 -4.20 4.88
CA CYS A 25 -5.18 -5.32 5.49
C CYS A 25 -6.10 -6.16 6.40
N LYS A 26 -7.03 -5.50 7.12
CA LYS A 26 -8.05 -6.17 7.92
C LYS A 26 -9.03 -6.97 7.06
N ASP A 27 -9.55 -6.36 6.00
CA ASP A 27 -10.60 -6.97 5.18
C ASP A 27 -10.10 -8.18 4.39
N ILE A 28 -8.88 -8.12 3.83
CA ILE A 28 -8.29 -9.23 3.07
C ILE A 28 -7.40 -10.13 3.93
N LYS A 29 -7.33 -9.87 5.24
CA LYS A 29 -6.62 -10.67 6.26
C LYS A 29 -5.14 -10.87 5.94
N VAL A 30 -4.44 -9.78 5.64
CA VAL A 30 -2.99 -9.78 5.31
C VAL A 30 -2.13 -10.25 6.49
N GLY A 31 -2.58 -10.01 7.72
CA GLY A 31 -1.80 -10.34 8.92
C GLY A 31 -0.56 -9.45 9.03
N ASP A 32 0.59 -10.05 9.34
CA ASP A 32 1.89 -9.39 9.40
C ASP A 32 2.49 -9.10 8.01
N GLY A 33 1.89 -9.62 6.94
CA GLY A 33 2.41 -9.48 5.59
C GLY A 33 3.33 -10.62 5.15
N SER A 34 3.57 -11.63 5.98
CA SER A 34 4.41 -12.79 5.61
C SER A 34 3.89 -13.47 4.34
N GLY A 35 4.73 -13.53 3.30
CA GLY A 35 4.38 -14.11 1.99
C GLY A 35 3.62 -13.18 1.05
N TRP A 36 3.38 -11.92 1.43
CA TRP A 36 2.79 -10.90 0.57
C TRP A 36 3.86 -10.04 -0.11
N VAL A 37 3.52 -9.52 -1.29
CA VAL A 37 4.31 -8.53 -2.02
C VAL A 37 3.43 -7.33 -2.32
N PHE A 38 3.81 -6.16 -1.84
CA PHE A 38 3.17 -4.88 -2.19
C PHE A 38 4.01 -4.17 -3.24
N ILE A 39 3.35 -3.77 -4.33
CA ILE A 39 3.97 -2.97 -5.39
C ILE A 39 3.27 -1.62 -5.44
N SER A 40 4.02 -0.54 -5.24
CA SER A 40 3.48 0.83 -5.23
C SER A 40 4.33 1.83 -5.99
N ASP A 41 3.82 3.04 -6.19
CA ASP A 41 4.66 4.18 -6.55
C ASP A 41 5.60 4.59 -5.37
N GLN A 42 6.46 5.59 -5.62
CA GLN A 42 7.49 6.06 -4.69
C GLN A 42 6.97 7.12 -3.69
N GLN A 43 5.68 7.14 -3.34
CA GLN A 43 5.18 8.07 -2.34
C GLN A 43 5.59 7.71 -0.91
N LYS A 44 6.12 8.71 -0.19
CA LYS A 44 6.56 8.56 1.22
C LYS A 44 5.46 8.09 2.16
N GLY A 45 4.22 8.56 1.98
CA GLY A 45 3.09 8.19 2.83
C GLY A 45 2.74 6.70 2.74
N LEU A 46 2.91 6.13 1.54
CA LEU A 46 2.59 4.73 1.26
C LEU A 46 3.63 3.78 1.86
N LEU A 47 4.91 4.14 1.76
CA LEU A 47 5.99 3.41 2.45
C LEU A 47 5.77 3.32 3.96
N THR A 48 5.33 4.42 4.59
CA THR A 48 5.04 4.40 6.03
C THR A 48 3.87 3.48 6.37
N ALA A 49 2.82 3.46 5.55
CA ALA A 49 1.66 2.59 5.79
C ALA A 49 2.00 1.09 5.61
N VAL A 50 2.77 0.73 4.58
CA VAL A 50 3.23 -0.66 4.35
C VAL A 50 4.11 -1.14 5.49
N ASN A 51 5.05 -0.32 5.97
CA ASN A 51 5.90 -0.69 7.10
C ASN A 51 5.15 -0.84 8.43
N LYS A 52 3.93 -0.30 8.53
CA LYS A 52 3.12 -0.34 9.75
C LYS A 52 2.12 -1.49 9.76
N TRP A 53 1.42 -1.72 8.66
CA TRP A 53 0.28 -2.65 8.62
C TRP A 53 0.71 -4.08 8.24
N PRO A 54 1.40 -4.29 7.11
CA PRO A 54 2.08 -5.55 6.79
C PRO A 54 3.62 -5.41 6.89
N PRO A 55 4.20 -5.32 8.09
CA PRO A 55 5.64 -5.05 8.28
C PRO A 55 6.57 -6.11 7.65
N GLU A 56 6.13 -7.36 7.53
CA GLU A 56 6.92 -8.47 6.97
C GLU A 56 6.69 -8.66 5.46
N ALA A 57 5.85 -7.85 4.84
CA ALA A 57 5.61 -7.96 3.40
C ALA A 57 6.79 -7.38 2.60
N GLU A 58 7.11 -8.02 1.48
CA GLU A 58 8.10 -7.49 0.55
C GLU A 58 7.52 -6.26 -0.17
N HIS A 59 8.23 -5.14 -0.11
CA HIS A 59 7.82 -3.91 -0.81
C HIS A 59 8.68 -3.69 -2.06
N LYS A 60 8.03 -3.45 -3.21
CA LYS A 60 8.69 -3.14 -4.49
C LYS A 60 8.14 -1.86 -5.10
N ASN A 61 9.02 -1.15 -5.77
CA ASN A 61 8.62 -0.02 -6.60
C ASN A 61 7.94 -0.51 -7.89
N CYS A 62 6.88 0.18 -8.29
CA CYS A 62 6.16 -0.08 -9.52
C CYS A 62 7.05 0.22 -10.73
N ALA A 63 7.46 -0.82 -11.46
CA ALA A 63 8.30 -0.69 -12.65
C ALA A 63 7.68 0.28 -13.68
N ARG A 64 6.36 0.25 -13.86
CA ARG A 64 5.67 1.17 -14.78
C ARG A 64 5.95 2.64 -14.47
N HIS A 65 5.93 3.01 -13.20
CA HIS A 65 6.22 4.38 -12.77
C HIS A 65 7.72 4.69 -12.89
N ILE A 66 8.60 3.71 -12.65
CA ILE A 66 10.05 3.89 -12.88
C ILE A 66 10.36 4.15 -14.37
N TYR A 67 9.71 3.43 -15.30
CA TYR A 67 9.96 3.57 -16.74
C TYR A 67 9.22 4.74 -17.41
N ALA A 68 8.14 5.23 -16.79
CA ALA A 68 7.39 6.38 -17.30
C ALA A 68 7.99 7.73 -16.84
N HIS A 69 9.08 7.70 -16.08
CA HIS A 69 9.89 8.84 -15.67
C HIS A 69 11.19 8.93 -16.45
#